data_AF-A0A3S1BEH3-F1
#
_entry.id   AF-A0A3S1BEH3-F1
#
_cell.length_a   1.000
_cell.length_b   1.000
_cell.length_c   1.000
_cell.angle_alpha   90.00
_cell.angle_beta   90.00
_cell.angle_gamma   90.00
#
_symmetry.space_group_name_H-M   'P 1'
#
loop_
_entity.id
_entity.type
_entity.pdbx_description
1 polymer ?
#
loop_
_entity_poly.entity_id
_entity_poly.type
_entity_poly.pdbx_seq_one_letter_code
_entity_poly.pdbx_strand_id
1 'polypeptide(L)' 'MSNTTSYDTLVVEGMGNSVPREVAGMRVAAWSSGHALRHQEELETFIRKVAYGHFKWPEKEAHDLMERMKWA' A
#
# COMPACT_ATOMS: atom_id res chain seq x y z
N MET A 1 6.42 24.54 -22.53
CA MET A 1 6.42 23.06 -22.45
C MET A 1 6.44 22.71 -20.98
N SER A 2 5.42 22.04 -20.45
CA SER A 2 5.43 21.63 -19.04
C SER A 2 6.44 20.50 -18.88
N ASN A 3 7.45 20.69 -18.03
CA ASN A 3 8.33 19.62 -17.59
C ASN A 3 7.54 18.72 -16.62
N THR A 4 6.72 17.84 -17.17
CA THR A 4 6.00 16.85 -16.36
C THR A 4 6.99 15.73 -16.03
N THR A 5 7.43 15.67 -14.77
CA THR A 5 8.28 14.58 -14.29
C THR A 5 7.49 13.28 -14.28
N SER A 6 7.99 12.25 -14.95
CA SER A 6 7.43 10.88 -14.90
C SER A 6 8.11 10.09 -13.78
N TYR A 7 7.36 9.19 -13.13
CA TYR A 7 7.86 8.33 -12.07
C TYR A 7 7.44 6.88 -12.32
N ASP A 8 8.38 5.96 -12.20
CA ASP A 8 8.16 4.53 -12.26
C ASP A 8 8.12 3.92 -10.85
N THR A 9 7.37 2.83 -10.66
CA THR A 9 7.31 2.10 -9.39
C THR A 9 8.14 0.82 -9.47
N LEU A 10 9.00 0.61 -8.47
CA LEU A 10 9.83 -0.59 -8.35
C LEU A 10 9.51 -1.33 -7.05
N VAL A 11 9.42 -2.66 -7.12
CA VAL A 11 9.24 -3.55 -5.98
C VAL A 11 10.55 -4.30 -5.75
N VAL A 12 11.09 -4.21 -4.54
CA VAL A 12 12.38 -4.82 -4.16
C VAL A 12 12.16 -5.76 -2.98
N GLU A 13 12.64 -7.00 -3.10
CA GLU A 13 12.58 -8.01 -2.03
C GLU A 13 13.75 -7.85 -1.05
N GLY A 14 13.50 -8.05 0.25
CA GLY A 14 14.57 -8.21 1.26
C GLY A 14 15.28 -6.95 1.75
N MET A 15 14.82 -5.73 1.43
CA MET A 15 15.48 -4.47 1.84
C MET A 15 15.37 -4.10 3.34
N GLY A 16 14.54 -4.83 4.10
CA GLY A 16 14.32 -4.59 5.52
C GLY A 16 13.76 -3.18 5.80
N ASN A 17 14.25 -2.54 6.86
CA ASN A 17 13.80 -1.22 7.34
C ASN A 17 14.69 -0.05 6.88
N SER A 18 15.66 -0.30 6.01
CA SER A 18 16.55 0.76 5.51
C SER A 18 15.84 1.57 4.43
N VAL A 19 15.88 2.91 4.53
CA VAL A 19 15.31 3.79 3.50
C VAL A 19 16.34 3.94 2.36
N PRO A 20 16.06 3.48 1.13
CA PRO A 20 16.98 3.61 0.02
C PRO A 20 17.04 5.07 -0.44
N ARG A 21 18.24 5.55 -0.72
CA ARG A 21 18.45 6.87 -1.35
C ARG A 21 18.59 6.78 -2.87
N GLU A 22 19.03 5.62 -3.35
CA GLU A 22 19.26 5.34 -4.77
C GLU A 22 18.88 3.88 -5.07
N VAL A 23 18.27 3.64 -6.24
CA VAL A 23 18.03 2.30 -6.78
C VAL A 23 18.29 2.31 -8.27
N ALA A 24 19.05 1.33 -8.77
CA ALA A 24 19.43 1.21 -10.19
C ALA A 24 20.03 2.50 -10.78
N GLY A 25 20.86 3.22 -10.01
CA GLY A 25 21.47 4.49 -10.46
C GLY A 25 20.55 5.71 -10.40
N MET A 26 19.29 5.54 -9.96
CA MET A 26 18.28 6.59 -9.91
C MET A 26 18.00 7.02 -8.48
N ARG A 27 17.82 8.33 -8.27
CA ARG A 27 17.43 8.89 -6.99
C ARG A 27 16.04 8.43 -6.60
N VAL A 28 15.89 7.92 -5.38
CA VAL A 28 14.59 7.59 -4.80
C VAL A 28 13.85 8.89 -4.47
N ALA A 29 12.74 9.14 -5.17
CA ALA A 29 11.86 10.29 -4.92
C ALA A 29 10.82 10.02 -3.85
N ALA A 30 10.37 8.76 -3.72
CA ALA A 30 9.43 8.29 -2.72
C ALA A 30 9.72 6.83 -2.36
N TRP A 31 9.48 6.44 -1.11
CA TRP A 31 9.66 5.07 -0.63
C TRP A 31 8.59 4.70 0.40
N SER A 32 8.18 3.44 0.39
CA SER A 32 7.29 2.85 1.40
C SER A 32 7.78 1.43 1.74
N SER A 33 7.87 1.11 3.02
CA SER A 33 8.29 -0.21 3.50
C SER A 33 7.19 -1.24 3.31
N GLY A 34 7.14 -1.88 2.15
CA GLY A 34 6.43 -3.15 1.91
C GLY A 34 4.93 -3.16 2.17
N HIS A 35 4.31 -2.00 2.41
CA HIS A 35 2.96 -1.96 2.94
C HIS A 35 1.91 -2.11 1.82
N ALA A 36 2.16 -1.50 0.67
CA ALA A 36 1.19 -1.43 -0.43
C ALA A 36 0.86 -2.79 -1.09
N LEU A 37 1.72 -3.79 -0.97
CA LEU A 37 1.57 -5.08 -1.68
C LEU A 37 1.37 -6.28 -0.77
N ARG A 38 1.76 -6.21 0.51
CA ARG A 38 1.68 -7.36 1.43
C ARG A 38 0.27 -7.77 1.81
N HIS A 39 -0.70 -6.87 1.64
CA HIS A 39 -2.02 -7.04 2.22
C HIS A 39 -3.15 -6.92 1.21
N GLN A 40 -2.84 -7.09 -0.08
CA GLN A 40 -3.82 -7.03 -1.15
C GLN A 40 -4.94 -8.05 -0.94
N GLU A 41 -4.62 -9.27 -0.49
CA GLU A 41 -5.60 -10.32 -0.19
C GLU A 41 -6.61 -9.90 0.89
N GLU A 42 -6.14 -9.18 1.91
CA GLU A 42 -6.97 -8.77 3.05
C GLU A 42 -7.94 -7.65 2.66
N LEU A 43 -7.46 -6.71 1.83
CA LEU A 43 -8.31 -5.68 1.21
C LEU A 43 -9.32 -6.29 0.24
N GLU A 44 -8.90 -7.22 -0.63
CA GLU A 44 -9.80 -7.91 -1.55
C GLU A 44 -10.89 -8.69 -0.81
N THR A 45 -10.52 -9.36 0.28
CA THR A 45 -11.46 -10.08 1.14
C THR A 45 -12.45 -9.13 1.78
N PHE A 46 -11.98 -7.99 2.28
CA PHE A 46 -12.85 -6.95 2.82
C PHE A 46 -13.84 -6.43 1.78
N ILE A 47 -13.38 -6.07 0.58
CA ILE A 47 -14.24 -5.58 -0.52
C ILE A 47 -15.32 -6.61 -0.87
N ARG A 48 -14.97 -7.90 -0.96
CA ARG A 48 -15.96 -8.97 -1.21
C ARG A 48 -17.02 -9.03 -0.11
N LYS A 49 -16.62 -8.95 1.16
CA LYS A 49 -17.55 -8.99 2.30
C LYS A 49 -18.48 -7.76 2.33
N VAL A 50 -17.97 -6.58 1.98
CA VAL A 50 -18.81 -5.37 1.81
C VAL A 50 -19.82 -5.59 0.68
N ALA A 51 -19.37 -6.03 -0.49
CA ALA A 51 -20.22 -6.22 -1.66
C ALA A 51 -21.35 -7.24 -1.42
N TYR A 52 -21.09 -8.29 -0.62
CA TYR A 52 -22.09 -9.29 -0.27
C TYR A 52 -22.91 -8.94 0.99
N GLY A 53 -22.73 -7.75 1.57
CA GLY A 53 -23.49 -7.32 2.75
C GLY A 53 -23.21 -8.16 4.00
N HIS A 54 -22.01 -8.74 4.11
CA HIS A 54 -21.64 -9.60 5.24
C HIS A 54 -21.35 -8.82 6.53
N PHE A 55 -21.20 -7.50 6.44
CA PHE A 55 -20.92 -6.65 7.59
C PHE A 55 -22.20 -5.98 8.09
N LYS A 56 -22.44 -6.09 9.41
CA LYS A 56 -23.50 -5.35 10.09
C LYS A 56 -23.18 -3.84 10.18
N TRP A 57 -21.90 -3.49 10.29
CA TRP A 57 -21.39 -2.12 10.42
C TRP A 57 -20.13 -1.93 9.56
N PRO A 58 -20.27 -1.75 8.24
CA PRO A 58 -19.13 -1.67 7.31
C PRO A 58 -18.09 -0.60 7.68
N GLU A 59 -18.53 0.52 8.27
CA GLU A 59 -17.65 1.64 8.66
C GLU A 59 -16.71 1.25 9.80
N LYS A 60 -17.20 0.50 10.78
CA LYS A 60 -16.38 -0.02 11.87
C LYS A 60 -15.38 -1.04 11.34
N GLU A 61 -15.84 -1.96 10.49
CA GLU A 61 -14.98 -2.98 9.89
C GLU A 61 -13.90 -2.37 8.98
N ALA A 62 -14.20 -1.25 8.32
CA ALA A 62 -13.23 -0.46 7.57
C ALA A 62 -12.18 0.15 8.51
N HIS A 63 -12.59 0.74 9.63
CA HIS A 63 -11.68 1.29 10.63
C HIS A 63 -10.78 0.19 11.23
N ASP A 64 -11.36 -0.94 11.62
CA ASP A 64 -10.62 -2.10 12.15
C ASP A 64 -9.65 -2.67 11.10
N LEU A 65 -10.00 -2.65 9.81
CA LEU A 65 -9.08 -2.99 8.73
C LEU A 65 -7.94 -1.96 8.67
N MET A 66 -8.22 -0.66 8.67
CA MET A 66 -7.20 0.38 8.61
C MET A 66 -6.19 0.28 9.77
N GLU A 67 -6.64 -0.02 10.99
CA GLU A 67 -5.78 -0.24 12.16
C GLU A 67 -4.89 -1.47 11.98
N ARG A 68 -5.46 -2.63 11.60
CA ARG A 68 -4.69 -3.87 11.36
C ARG A 68 -3.65 -3.69 10.27
N MET A 69 -4.01 -2.91 9.27
CA MET A 69 -3.19 -2.60 8.11
C MET A 69 -2.26 -1.42 8.39
N LYS A 70 -2.31 -0.75 9.55
CA LYS A 70 -1.48 0.44 9.81
C LYS A 70 -1.61 1.50 8.71
N TRP A 71 -2.82 1.65 8.18
CA TRP A 71 -3.21 2.72 7.25
C TRP A 71 -3.75 3.95 7.97
N ALA A 72 -4.16 3.79 9.23
CA ALA A 72 -4.64 4.84 10.11
C ALA A 72 -3.50 5.75 10.60
#